data_AF-A0A0D7ARI6-F1
#
_entry.id   AF-A0A0D7ARI6-F1
#
_cell.length_a   1.000
_cell.length_b   1.000
_cell.length_c   1.000
_cell.angle_alpha   90.00
_cell.angle_beta   90.00
_cell.angle_gamma   90.00
#
_symmetry.space_group_name_H-M   'P 1'
#
loop_
_entity.id
_entity.type
_entity.pdbx_description
1 polymer ?
#
loop_
_entity_poly.entity_id
_entity_poly.type
_entity_poly.pdbx_seq_one_letter_code
_entity_poly.pdbx_strand_id
1 'polypeptide(L)'
;ILIDKDISSTLQLALIEKAKSGYLRAQTLVELIASEEIQAKLEAANIRKRSISLRTAQRWLNHFGWRYERVRKGMYIDGHERDNVVAYHQEFLVRWKEYEKRMVTYDSETGEPTFPKGFPITPGTPFRLILITQDECTFYANDQWKLVWNHLSTMPKPLPKGDGQSIMVSDFLTADWGRFTDGDEDCRVLFRAGANRDGYFKVEDLIAQVDRGIDIFEGRVLGKAQGLWLFDNAPSHQKRAPDARSARHMPIKPYASWTPVKGGPRMCPGTMPNGDIQDFYFPDSHPTMPGWFKGMEQIIRER
;
A
#
# COMPACT_ATOMS: atom_id res chain seq x y z
N ILE A 1 -38.54 -5.63 -25.92
CA ILE A 1 -37.65 -6.71 -25.43
C ILE A 1 -38.18 -7.25 -24.12
N LEU A 2 -37.98 -6.62 -22.95
CA LEU A 2 -38.42 -7.18 -21.65
C LEU A 2 -39.94 -7.36 -21.45
N ILE A 3 -40.78 -6.69 -22.25
CA ILE A 3 -42.25 -6.84 -22.20
C ILE A 3 -42.67 -8.20 -22.76
N ASP A 4 -41.86 -8.78 -23.66
CA ASP A 4 -42.06 -10.12 -24.18
C ASP A 4 -41.61 -11.14 -23.11
N LYS A 5 -42.56 -11.91 -22.59
CA LYS A 5 -42.33 -12.85 -21.50
C LYS A 5 -41.41 -14.00 -21.91
N ASP A 6 -41.50 -14.48 -23.16
CA ASP A 6 -40.68 -15.60 -23.64
C ASP A 6 -39.22 -15.19 -23.76
N ILE A 7 -38.96 -14.00 -24.34
CA ILE A 7 -37.61 -13.44 -24.44
C ILE A 7 -37.07 -13.10 -23.05
N SER A 8 -37.88 -12.51 -22.18
CA SER A 8 -37.49 -12.18 -20.81
C SER A 8 -37.10 -13.43 -20.01
N SER A 9 -37.90 -14.51 -20.08
CA SER A 9 -37.60 -15.77 -19.41
C SER A 9 -36.36 -16.46 -19.98
N THR A 10 -36.18 -16.44 -21.31
CA THR A 10 -34.98 -16.97 -21.96
C THR A 10 -33.71 -16.24 -21.48
N LEU A 11 -33.75 -14.91 -21.41
CA LEU A 11 -32.65 -14.10 -20.89
C LEU A 11 -32.36 -14.41 -19.41
N GLN A 12 -33.38 -14.56 -18.57
CA GLN A 12 -33.19 -14.93 -17.17
C GLN A 12 -32.51 -16.31 -17.02
N LEU A 13 -32.97 -17.32 -17.77
CA LEU A 13 -32.38 -18.66 -17.74
C LEU A 13 -30.92 -18.64 -18.19
N ALA A 14 -30.61 -17.96 -19.29
CA ALA A 14 -29.25 -17.83 -19.81
C ALA A 14 -28.32 -17.07 -18.84
N LEU A 15 -28.82 -16.03 -18.16
CA LEU A 15 -28.08 -15.32 -17.12
C LEU A 15 -27.78 -16.22 -15.91
N ILE A 16 -28.77 -17.01 -15.46
CA ILE A 16 -28.59 -17.97 -14.36
C ILE A 16 -27.56 -19.04 -14.74
N GLU A 17 -27.62 -19.56 -15.96
CA GLU A 17 -26.67 -20.57 -16.44
C GLU A 17 -25.24 -20.02 -16.54
N LYS A 18 -25.06 -18.82 -17.11
CA LYS A 18 -23.74 -18.16 -17.15
C LYS A 18 -23.22 -17.83 -15.75
N ALA A 19 -24.09 -17.52 -14.80
CA ALA A 19 -23.69 -17.32 -13.41
C ALA A 19 -23.23 -18.62 -12.72
N LYS A 20 -23.62 -19.81 -13.22
CA LYS A 20 -23.10 -21.09 -12.72
C LYS A 20 -21.65 -21.34 -13.15
N SER A 21 -21.26 -20.88 -14.34
CA SER A 21 -19.92 -21.08 -14.90
C SER A 21 -18.93 -19.96 -14.58
N GLY A 22 -19.37 -18.82 -14.05
CA GLY A 22 -18.47 -17.73 -13.64
C GLY A 22 -19.19 -16.46 -13.20
N TYR A 23 -18.44 -15.35 -13.14
CA TYR A 23 -18.96 -14.05 -12.73
C TYR A 23 -19.77 -13.39 -13.85
N LEU A 24 -20.89 -12.78 -13.46
CA LEU A 24 -21.77 -12.08 -14.38
C LEU A 24 -21.39 -10.60 -14.46
N ARG A 25 -21.09 -10.09 -15.66
CA ARG A 25 -20.86 -8.66 -15.91
C ARG A 25 -22.08 -8.07 -16.62
N ALA A 26 -22.30 -6.75 -16.51
CA ALA A 26 -23.32 -6.10 -17.33
C ALA A 26 -23.08 -6.31 -18.85
N GLN A 27 -21.80 -6.41 -19.24
CA GLN A 27 -21.40 -6.75 -20.61
C GLN A 27 -21.91 -8.13 -21.05
N THR A 28 -22.03 -9.09 -20.13
CA THR A 28 -22.55 -10.44 -20.41
C THR A 28 -23.99 -10.39 -20.92
N LEU A 29 -24.82 -9.48 -20.41
CA LEU A 29 -26.19 -9.30 -20.90
C LEU A 29 -26.23 -8.61 -22.27
N VAL A 30 -25.28 -7.71 -22.55
CA VAL A 30 -25.12 -7.10 -23.89
C VAL A 30 -24.76 -8.18 -24.91
N GLU A 31 -23.79 -9.03 -24.59
CA GLU A 31 -23.35 -10.16 -25.41
C GLU A 31 -24.45 -11.21 -25.60
N LEU A 32 -25.21 -11.53 -24.55
CA LEU A 32 -26.35 -12.44 -24.62
C LEU A 32 -27.44 -11.94 -25.57
N ILE A 33 -27.75 -10.65 -25.56
CA ILE A 33 -28.73 -10.09 -26.49
C ILE A 33 -28.21 -10.10 -27.92
N ALA A 34 -26.91 -9.97 -28.11
CA ALA A 34 -26.26 -10.06 -29.42
C ALA A 34 -26.10 -11.51 -29.93
N SER A 35 -26.44 -12.55 -29.14
CA SER A 35 -26.32 -13.93 -29.58
C SER A 35 -27.32 -14.28 -30.68
N GLU A 36 -26.94 -15.18 -31.59
CA GLU A 36 -27.79 -15.61 -32.70
C GLU A 36 -29.15 -16.14 -32.24
N GLU A 37 -29.17 -16.88 -31.13
CA GLU A 37 -30.39 -17.43 -30.53
C GLU A 37 -31.38 -16.32 -30.10
N ILE A 38 -30.89 -15.29 -29.39
CA ILE A 38 -31.75 -14.19 -28.93
C ILE A 38 -32.14 -13.29 -30.10
N GLN A 39 -31.25 -13.05 -31.07
CA GLN A 39 -31.57 -12.29 -32.28
C GLN A 39 -32.70 -12.95 -33.08
N ALA A 40 -32.65 -14.27 -33.27
CA ALA A 40 -33.70 -15.01 -33.96
C ALA A 40 -35.06 -14.87 -33.24
N LYS A 41 -35.08 -14.92 -31.91
CA LYS A 41 -36.30 -14.69 -31.11
C LYS A 41 -36.81 -13.24 -31.21
N LEU A 42 -35.91 -12.26 -31.23
CA LEU A 42 -36.27 -10.84 -31.41
C LEU A 42 -36.87 -10.58 -32.80
N GLU A 43 -36.36 -11.26 -33.83
CA GLU A 43 -36.89 -11.19 -35.20
C GLU A 43 -38.27 -11.84 -35.31
N ALA A 44 -38.44 -13.05 -34.77
CA ALA A 44 -39.73 -13.75 -34.75
C ALA A 44 -40.82 -12.94 -34.01
N ALA A 45 -40.43 -12.22 -32.95
CA ALA A 45 -41.32 -11.33 -32.19
C ALA A 45 -41.50 -9.94 -32.82
N ASN A 46 -40.92 -9.68 -34.00
CA ASN A 46 -40.96 -8.41 -34.73
C ASN A 46 -40.48 -7.18 -33.91
N ILE A 47 -39.47 -7.38 -33.04
CA ILE A 47 -38.94 -6.33 -32.16
C ILE A 47 -37.83 -5.56 -32.89
N ARG A 48 -38.07 -4.26 -33.15
CA ARG A 48 -37.13 -3.40 -33.90
C ARG A 48 -35.79 -3.14 -33.19
N LYS A 49 -35.79 -3.11 -31.86
CA LYS A 49 -34.55 -2.86 -31.09
C LYS A 49 -33.80 -4.17 -30.91
N ARG A 50 -32.61 -4.27 -31.53
CA ARG A 50 -31.80 -5.49 -31.57
C ARG A 50 -30.56 -5.48 -30.67
N SER A 51 -30.23 -4.33 -30.08
CA SER A 51 -29.09 -4.20 -29.18
C SER A 51 -29.42 -3.31 -28.00
N ILE A 52 -28.61 -3.41 -26.95
CA ILE A 52 -28.71 -2.57 -25.76
C ILE A 52 -27.35 -2.00 -25.39
N SER A 53 -27.37 -0.82 -24.77
CA SER A 53 -26.16 -0.24 -24.18
C SER A 53 -25.84 -0.89 -22.83
N LEU A 54 -24.58 -0.76 -22.38
CA LEU A 54 -24.15 -1.23 -21.06
C LEU A 54 -25.00 -0.65 -19.92
N ARG A 55 -25.38 0.64 -20.01
CA ARG A 55 -26.28 1.30 -19.06
C ARG A 55 -27.67 0.65 -19.03
N THR A 56 -28.18 0.24 -20.19
CA THR A 56 -29.45 -0.48 -20.28
C THR A 56 -29.33 -1.87 -19.65
N ALA A 57 -28.21 -2.57 -19.90
CA ALA A 57 -27.93 -3.87 -19.32
C ALA A 57 -27.88 -3.82 -17.78
N GLN A 58 -27.22 -2.81 -17.20
CA GLN A 58 -27.20 -2.59 -15.75
C GLN A 58 -28.62 -2.40 -15.17
N ARG A 59 -29.47 -1.60 -15.83
CA ARG A 59 -30.88 -1.41 -15.42
C ARG A 59 -31.67 -2.72 -15.49
N TRP A 60 -31.41 -3.54 -16.51
CA TRP A 60 -32.10 -4.81 -16.70
C TRP A 60 -31.66 -5.88 -15.71
N LEU A 61 -30.38 -5.91 -15.34
CA LEU A 61 -29.91 -6.76 -14.25
C LEU A 61 -30.61 -6.41 -12.93
N ASN A 62 -30.76 -5.13 -12.61
CA ASN A 62 -31.56 -4.69 -11.46
C ASN A 62 -33.04 -5.11 -11.56
N HIS A 63 -33.63 -5.01 -12.76
CA HIS A 63 -35.00 -5.45 -13.02
C HIS A 63 -35.18 -6.96 -12.83
N PHE A 64 -34.20 -7.76 -13.23
CA PHE A 64 -34.14 -9.21 -13.04
C PHE A 64 -33.73 -9.63 -11.62
N GLY A 65 -33.68 -8.71 -10.67
CA GLY A 65 -33.42 -9.02 -9.26
C GLY A 65 -31.94 -9.20 -8.89
N TRP A 66 -31.02 -8.98 -9.83
CA TRP A 66 -29.59 -8.93 -9.52
C TRP A 66 -29.27 -7.61 -8.81
N ARG A 67 -28.33 -7.62 -7.85
CA ARG A 67 -27.84 -6.42 -7.15
C ARG A 67 -26.31 -6.36 -7.18
N TYR A 68 -25.76 -5.16 -7.40
CA TYR A 68 -24.33 -4.91 -7.35
C TYR A 68 -23.97 -4.42 -5.95
N GLU A 69 -23.66 -5.35 -5.07
CA GLU A 69 -23.35 -5.04 -3.68
C GLU A 69 -22.05 -5.68 -3.23
N ARG A 70 -21.41 -5.03 -2.26
CA ARG A 70 -20.25 -5.57 -1.55
C ARG A 70 -20.74 -6.65 -0.59
N VAL A 71 -20.17 -7.86 -0.67
CA VAL A 71 -20.41 -8.89 0.35
C VAL A 71 -20.03 -8.30 1.71
N ARG A 72 -21.01 -8.15 2.62
CA ARG A 72 -20.82 -7.47 3.89
C ARG A 72 -19.78 -8.22 4.74
N LYS A 73 -18.61 -7.61 4.92
CA LYS A 73 -17.67 -7.90 6.01
C LYS A 73 -17.64 -6.67 6.93
N GLY A 74 -17.41 -6.88 8.23
CA GLY A 74 -17.47 -5.84 9.27
C GLY A 74 -16.69 -4.57 8.95
N MET A 75 -17.18 -3.44 9.43
CA MET A 75 -16.68 -2.10 9.16
C MET A 75 -15.38 -1.85 9.94
N TYR A 76 -14.27 -1.56 9.25
CA TYR A 76 -13.09 -0.97 9.86
C TYR A 76 -13.32 0.54 9.93
N ILE A 77 -13.38 1.10 11.13
CA ILE A 77 -13.35 2.56 11.33
C ILE A 77 -11.89 2.95 11.25
N ASP A 78 -11.47 3.38 10.08
CA ASP A 78 -10.12 3.84 9.88
C ASP A 78 -10.01 5.26 10.46
N GLY A 79 -9.16 5.45 11.47
CA GLY A 79 -9.12 6.64 12.35
C GLY A 79 -8.60 7.93 11.69
N HIS A 80 -8.69 8.03 10.36
CA HIS A 80 -8.19 9.13 9.55
C HIS A 80 -8.89 10.47 9.84
N GLU A 81 -10.14 10.43 10.32
CA GLU A 81 -10.93 11.62 10.63
C GLU A 81 -10.62 12.23 12.01
N ARG A 82 -9.70 11.65 12.79
CA ARG A 82 -9.31 12.23 14.09
C ARG A 82 -8.63 13.58 13.90
N ASP A 83 -8.99 14.55 14.72
CA ASP A 83 -8.50 15.93 14.61
C ASP A 83 -6.96 16.04 14.53
N ASN A 84 -6.24 15.22 15.30
CA ASN A 84 -4.78 15.22 15.29
C ASN A 84 -4.19 14.66 13.97
N VAL A 85 -4.85 13.70 13.34
CA VAL A 85 -4.46 13.16 12.02
C VAL A 85 -4.73 14.20 10.95
N VAL A 86 -5.90 14.85 10.99
CA VAL A 86 -6.26 15.93 10.07
C VAL A 86 -5.27 17.09 10.17
N ALA A 87 -4.92 17.52 11.39
CA ALA A 87 -3.92 18.56 11.61
C ALA A 87 -2.56 18.20 11.00
N TYR A 88 -2.08 16.97 11.25
CA TYR A 88 -0.84 16.48 10.66
C TYR A 88 -0.89 16.46 9.12
N HIS A 89 -2.01 16.03 8.53
CA HIS A 89 -2.19 16.03 7.08
C HIS A 89 -2.15 17.44 6.50
N GLN A 90 -2.73 18.44 7.16
CA GLN A 90 -2.66 19.83 6.69
C GLN A 90 -1.21 20.34 6.67
N GLU A 91 -0.43 20.09 7.72
CA GLU A 91 0.99 20.45 7.76
C GLU A 91 1.81 19.67 6.71
N PHE A 92 1.48 18.40 6.50
CA PHE A 92 2.09 17.59 5.45
C PHE A 92 1.81 18.18 4.05
N LEU A 93 0.57 18.57 3.75
CA LEU A 93 0.20 19.16 2.46
C LEU A 93 0.93 20.48 2.20
N VAL A 94 1.14 21.31 3.22
CA VAL A 94 1.95 22.53 3.09
C VAL A 94 3.39 22.20 2.71
N ARG A 95 4.02 21.22 3.39
CA ARG A 95 5.37 20.74 3.03
C ARG A 95 5.41 20.13 1.63
N TRP A 96 4.40 19.34 1.28
CA TRP A 96 4.29 18.67 -0.01
C TRP A 96 4.30 19.65 -1.17
N LYS A 97 3.55 20.76 -1.06
CA LYS A 97 3.52 21.82 -2.08
C LYS A 97 4.89 22.44 -2.34
N GLU A 98 5.81 22.46 -1.37
CA GLU A 98 7.17 22.92 -1.59
C GLU A 98 8.02 21.90 -2.35
N TYR A 99 7.78 20.60 -2.14
CA TYR A 99 8.43 19.54 -2.91
C TYR A 99 7.91 19.47 -4.35
N GLU A 100 6.59 19.59 -4.53
CA GLU A 100 5.93 19.48 -5.83
C GLU A 100 6.46 20.50 -6.86
N LYS A 101 6.80 21.73 -6.42
CA LYS A 101 7.43 22.77 -7.27
C LYS A 101 8.73 22.31 -7.95
N ARG A 102 9.35 21.27 -7.42
CA ARG A 102 10.66 20.73 -7.84
C ARG A 102 10.52 19.42 -8.61
N MET A 103 9.31 18.91 -8.81
CA MET A 103 9.04 17.65 -9.49
C MET A 103 8.59 17.89 -10.94
N VAL A 104 8.73 16.86 -11.78
CA VAL A 104 8.06 16.84 -13.08
C VAL A 104 6.58 16.58 -12.83
N THR A 105 5.73 17.39 -13.44
CA THR A 105 4.28 17.18 -13.45
C THR A 105 3.85 16.79 -14.86
N TYR A 106 2.73 16.09 -14.97
CA TYR A 106 2.24 15.60 -16.26
C TYR A 106 0.84 16.19 -16.48
N ASP A 107 0.62 16.74 -17.67
CA ASP A 107 -0.70 17.20 -18.05
C ASP A 107 -1.67 16.02 -18.15
N SER A 108 -2.83 16.13 -17.50
CA SER A 108 -3.76 15.00 -17.37
C SER A 108 -4.48 14.62 -18.68
N GLU A 109 -4.53 15.50 -19.67
CA GLU A 109 -5.22 15.28 -20.94
C GLU A 109 -4.26 14.77 -22.03
N THR A 110 -3.08 15.37 -22.09
CA THR A 110 -2.07 15.11 -23.12
C THR A 110 -0.98 14.14 -22.67
N GLY A 111 -0.74 14.02 -21.36
CA GLY A 111 0.35 13.23 -20.78
C GLY A 111 1.72 13.90 -20.91
N GLU A 112 1.80 15.13 -21.41
CA GLU A 112 3.06 15.83 -21.65
C GLU A 112 3.72 16.28 -20.33
N PRO A 113 5.05 16.08 -20.19
CA PRO A 113 5.76 16.47 -18.98
C PRO A 113 6.05 17.97 -18.93
N THR A 114 5.79 18.58 -17.77
CA THR A 114 6.23 19.92 -17.41
C THR A 114 7.40 19.84 -16.45
N PHE A 115 8.56 20.31 -16.89
CA PHE A 115 9.79 20.28 -16.09
C PHE A 115 9.89 21.47 -15.14
N PRO A 116 10.30 21.24 -13.88
CA PRO A 116 10.45 22.28 -12.88
C PRO A 116 11.65 23.18 -13.21
N LYS A 117 11.48 24.50 -13.07
CA LYS A 117 12.54 25.49 -13.27
C LYS A 117 13.01 26.02 -11.92
N GLY A 118 14.31 25.94 -11.65
CA GLY A 118 14.89 26.47 -10.42
C GLY A 118 16.41 26.37 -10.39
N PHE A 119 16.99 26.82 -9.28
CA PHE A 119 18.44 26.87 -9.05
C PHE A 119 18.85 25.84 -7.99
N PRO A 120 20.12 25.38 -7.99
CA PRO A 120 20.64 24.55 -6.90
C PRO A 120 20.37 25.19 -5.54
N ILE A 121 19.87 24.40 -4.58
CA ILE A 121 19.45 24.90 -3.26
C ILE A 121 20.67 25.20 -2.39
N THR A 122 21.64 24.31 -2.43
CA THR A 122 22.95 24.41 -1.79
C THR A 122 24.02 24.05 -2.82
N PRO A 123 25.28 24.47 -2.64
CA PRO A 123 26.36 24.08 -3.54
C PRO A 123 26.39 22.56 -3.73
N GLY A 124 26.22 22.10 -4.97
CA GLY A 124 26.23 20.67 -5.33
C GLY A 124 24.91 19.92 -5.19
N THR A 125 23.82 20.54 -4.72
CA THR A 125 22.55 19.85 -4.51
C THR A 125 21.54 20.18 -5.61
N PRO A 126 21.13 19.21 -6.46
CA PRO A 126 20.28 19.48 -7.63
C PRO A 126 18.91 20.03 -7.26
N PHE A 127 18.36 20.95 -8.07
CA PHE A 127 17.02 21.48 -7.81
C PHE A 127 15.92 20.41 -7.97
N ARG A 128 16.00 19.58 -9.01
CA ARG A 128 14.95 18.60 -9.35
C ARG A 128 14.80 17.53 -8.25
N LEU A 129 13.56 17.27 -7.86
CA LEU A 129 13.16 16.12 -7.05
C LEU A 129 12.52 15.06 -7.94
N ILE A 130 12.85 13.80 -7.68
CA ILE A 130 12.14 12.64 -8.21
C ILE A 130 11.47 11.96 -7.03
N LEU A 131 10.16 11.82 -7.07
CA LEU A 131 9.41 11.08 -6.06
C LEU A 131 9.57 9.59 -6.31
N ILE A 132 9.99 8.87 -5.28
CA ILE A 132 10.05 7.41 -5.27
C ILE A 132 9.07 6.92 -4.21
N THR A 133 8.03 6.22 -4.65
CA THR A 133 7.01 5.64 -3.76
C THR A 133 7.25 4.16 -3.58
N GLN A 134 7.05 3.66 -2.37
CA GLN A 134 7.15 2.25 -2.03
C GLN A 134 5.87 1.77 -1.36
N ASP A 135 5.49 0.53 -1.66
CA ASP A 135 4.41 -0.15 -0.96
C ASP A 135 4.58 -1.67 -1.05
N GLU A 136 3.99 -2.39 -0.09
CA GLU A 136 3.91 -3.85 -0.07
C GLU A 136 2.50 -4.35 -0.37
N CYS A 137 2.38 -5.22 -1.38
CA CYS A 137 1.12 -5.89 -1.67
C CYS A 137 1.24 -7.40 -1.48
N THR A 138 0.29 -8.00 -0.76
CA THR A 138 0.23 -9.46 -0.59
C THR A 138 -0.87 -10.04 -1.47
N PHE A 139 -0.50 -11.00 -2.30
CA PHE A 139 -1.39 -11.78 -3.14
C PHE A 139 -1.53 -13.19 -2.57
N TYR A 140 -2.73 -13.73 -2.61
CA TYR A 140 -3.04 -15.06 -2.09
C TYR A 140 -3.48 -16.00 -3.22
N ALA A 141 -3.15 -17.29 -3.10
CA ALA A 141 -3.47 -18.30 -4.10
C ALA A 141 -4.99 -18.45 -4.33
N ASN A 142 -5.79 -18.19 -3.30
CA ASN A 142 -7.25 -18.22 -3.38
C ASN A 142 -7.86 -16.80 -3.44
N ASP A 143 -7.11 -15.77 -3.86
CA ASP A 143 -7.68 -14.44 -4.07
C ASP A 143 -8.79 -14.49 -5.13
N GLN A 144 -9.94 -13.92 -4.78
CA GLN A 144 -11.14 -13.94 -5.60
C GLN A 144 -11.78 -12.56 -5.64
N TRP A 145 -12.59 -12.32 -6.67
CA TRP A 145 -13.42 -11.13 -6.73
C TRP A 145 -14.47 -11.17 -5.62
N LYS A 146 -14.39 -10.19 -4.71
CA LYS A 146 -15.29 -10.04 -3.56
C LYS A 146 -16.59 -9.29 -3.92
N LEU A 147 -16.70 -8.80 -5.15
CA LEU A 147 -17.82 -8.04 -5.70
C LEU A 147 -18.39 -8.80 -6.89
N VAL A 148 -19.55 -9.44 -6.69
CA VAL A 148 -20.14 -10.34 -7.67
C VAL A 148 -21.64 -10.10 -7.72
N TRP A 149 -22.24 -10.19 -8.92
CA TRP A 149 -23.69 -10.22 -9.05
C TRP A 149 -24.17 -11.63 -8.66
N ASN A 150 -24.92 -11.73 -7.57
CA ASN A 150 -25.51 -12.99 -7.11
C ASN A 150 -27.02 -12.99 -7.38
N HIS A 151 -27.56 -14.14 -7.83
CA HIS A 151 -28.99 -14.36 -7.93
C HIS A 151 -29.54 -14.81 -6.57
N LEU A 152 -30.78 -14.43 -6.27
CA LEU A 152 -31.45 -14.78 -4.99
C LEU A 152 -31.59 -16.28 -4.75
N SER A 153 -31.62 -17.09 -5.82
CA SER A 153 -31.74 -18.55 -5.74
C SER A 153 -30.39 -19.29 -5.80
N THR A 154 -29.26 -18.58 -5.86
CA THR A 154 -27.95 -19.23 -5.96
C THR A 154 -27.51 -19.75 -4.59
N MET A 155 -27.33 -21.07 -4.48
CA MET A 155 -26.73 -21.67 -3.30
C MET A 155 -25.23 -21.31 -3.23
N PRO A 156 -24.69 -20.98 -2.05
CA PRO A 156 -23.27 -20.68 -1.89
C PRO A 156 -22.42 -21.88 -2.32
N LYS A 157 -21.50 -21.68 -3.26
CA LYS A 157 -20.51 -22.71 -3.58
C LYS A 157 -19.51 -22.83 -2.41
N PRO A 158 -19.23 -24.04 -1.90
CA PRO A 158 -18.14 -24.24 -0.96
C PRO A 158 -16.82 -23.81 -1.59
N LEU A 159 -16.07 -22.96 -0.88
CA LEU A 159 -14.75 -22.50 -1.28
C LEU A 159 -13.67 -23.20 -0.45
N PRO A 160 -12.44 -23.32 -0.97
CA PRO A 160 -11.30 -23.73 -0.16
C PRO A 160 -11.23 -22.92 1.12
N LYS A 161 -10.97 -23.58 2.24
CA LYS A 161 -10.86 -22.92 3.54
C LYS A 161 -9.58 -22.09 3.59
N GLY A 162 -9.72 -20.78 3.83
CA GLY A 162 -8.61 -19.84 3.97
C GLY A 162 -8.09 -19.31 2.63
N ASP A 163 -7.24 -18.28 2.69
CA ASP A 163 -6.77 -17.55 1.51
C ASP A 163 -5.68 -18.34 0.73
N GLY A 164 -5.17 -19.45 1.27
CA GLY A 164 -4.14 -20.27 0.62
C GLY A 164 -2.73 -19.70 0.82
N GLN A 165 -1.79 -20.13 -0.02
CA GLN A 165 -0.40 -19.62 0.03
C GLN A 165 -0.34 -18.17 -0.44
N SER A 166 0.49 -17.35 0.20
CA SER A 166 0.68 -15.95 -0.19
C SER A 166 2.03 -15.67 -0.85
N ILE A 167 2.09 -14.61 -1.63
CA ILE A 167 3.31 -13.96 -2.08
C ILE A 167 3.17 -12.48 -1.80
N MET A 168 4.12 -11.92 -1.05
CA MET A 168 4.23 -10.49 -0.85
C MET A 168 5.18 -9.93 -1.90
N VAL A 169 4.79 -8.81 -2.50
CA VAL A 169 5.59 -8.06 -3.46
C VAL A 169 5.82 -6.68 -2.84
N SER A 170 7.08 -6.35 -2.61
CA SER A 170 7.50 -4.98 -2.31
C SER A 170 8.17 -4.40 -3.54
N ASP A 171 7.81 -3.18 -3.94
CA ASP A 171 8.40 -2.54 -5.12
C ASP A 171 8.49 -1.02 -4.94
N PHE A 172 9.42 -0.41 -5.67
CA PHE A 172 9.56 1.04 -5.78
C PHE A 172 9.07 1.50 -7.16
N LEU A 173 8.31 2.58 -7.16
CA LEU A 173 7.79 3.20 -8.37
C LEU A 173 8.14 4.69 -8.41
N THR A 174 8.36 5.18 -9.63
CA THR A 174 8.50 6.60 -9.93
C THR A 174 7.73 6.90 -11.22
N ALA A 175 7.12 8.07 -11.31
CA ALA A 175 6.41 8.50 -12.51
C ALA A 175 7.33 8.55 -13.74
N ASP A 176 8.62 8.83 -13.55
CA ASP A 176 9.56 9.05 -14.64
C ASP A 176 10.02 7.75 -15.29
N TRP A 177 10.09 6.65 -14.52
CA TRP A 177 10.70 5.39 -14.96
C TRP A 177 9.78 4.17 -14.79
N GLY A 178 8.64 4.34 -14.13
CA GLY A 178 7.82 3.23 -13.67
C GLY A 178 8.55 2.45 -12.59
N ARG A 179 8.88 1.18 -12.89
CA ARG A 179 9.58 0.30 -11.96
C ARG A 179 11.04 0.72 -11.78
N PHE A 180 11.52 0.55 -10.55
CA PHE A 180 12.90 0.83 -10.18
C PHE A 180 13.84 -0.31 -10.60
N THR A 181 14.31 -0.23 -11.84
CA THR A 181 15.30 -1.16 -12.41
C THR A 181 16.46 -0.37 -13.00
N ASP A 182 17.64 -0.96 -13.19
CA ASP A 182 18.70 -0.36 -14.02
C ASP A 182 19.54 -1.46 -14.70
N GLY A 183 19.45 -1.57 -16.03
CA GLY A 183 19.94 -2.76 -16.73
C GLY A 183 19.30 -4.04 -16.19
N ASP A 184 20.13 -4.93 -15.63
CA ASP A 184 19.70 -6.20 -15.02
C ASP A 184 19.37 -6.08 -13.53
N GLU A 185 19.60 -4.92 -12.91
CA GLU A 185 19.26 -4.66 -11.50
C GLU A 185 17.75 -4.42 -11.33
N ASP A 186 17.15 -5.04 -10.31
CA ASP A 186 15.73 -4.92 -9.96
C ASP A 186 15.57 -4.74 -8.44
N CYS A 187 14.87 -3.68 -8.06
CA CYS A 187 14.60 -3.36 -6.66
C CYS A 187 13.39 -4.11 -6.09
N ARG A 188 12.62 -4.84 -6.92
CA ARG A 188 11.47 -5.60 -6.45
C ARG A 188 11.89 -6.77 -5.57
N VAL A 189 11.19 -6.93 -4.46
CA VAL A 189 11.31 -8.10 -3.59
C VAL A 189 10.06 -8.97 -3.72
N LEU A 190 10.27 -10.24 -4.07
CA LEU A 190 9.25 -11.28 -4.02
C LEU A 190 9.46 -12.10 -2.76
N PHE A 191 8.58 -11.94 -1.79
CA PHE A 191 8.70 -12.56 -0.48
C PHE A 191 7.62 -13.63 -0.26
N ARG A 192 8.06 -14.86 0.01
CA ARG A 192 7.16 -16.00 0.22
C ARG A 192 6.86 -16.15 1.71
N ALA A 193 5.81 -15.49 2.18
CA ALA A 193 5.47 -15.50 3.59
C ALA A 193 5.09 -16.89 4.13
N GLY A 194 5.52 -17.20 5.36
CA GLY A 194 5.16 -18.41 6.11
C GLY A 194 6.34 -19.07 6.83
N ALA A 195 6.06 -19.75 7.95
CA ALA A 195 7.08 -20.36 8.82
C ALA A 195 7.96 -21.43 8.13
N ASN A 196 7.44 -22.09 7.09
CA ASN A 196 8.17 -23.06 6.26
C ASN A 196 8.63 -22.46 4.92
N ARG A 197 8.72 -21.14 4.84
CA ARG A 197 9.12 -20.36 3.65
C ARG A 197 10.09 -19.26 4.10
N ASP A 198 9.92 -18.03 3.63
CA ASP A 198 10.85 -16.93 3.91
C ASP A 198 10.58 -16.28 5.28
N GLY A 199 9.54 -16.73 5.99
CA GLY A 199 9.19 -16.24 7.32
C GLY A 199 8.30 -15.00 7.28
N TYR A 200 8.75 -13.94 7.97
CA TYR A 200 8.09 -12.63 8.03
C TYR A 200 9.01 -11.58 7.42
N PHE A 201 8.45 -10.65 6.65
CA PHE A 201 9.19 -9.51 6.11
C PHE A 201 9.58 -8.58 7.27
N LYS A 202 10.87 -8.32 7.43
CA LYS A 202 11.43 -7.53 8.55
C LYS A 202 11.99 -6.22 8.03
N VAL A 203 12.34 -5.33 8.96
CA VAL A 203 13.00 -4.07 8.59
C VAL A 203 14.32 -4.32 7.85
N GLU A 204 15.01 -5.43 8.14
CA GLU A 204 16.31 -5.71 7.54
C GLU A 204 16.14 -5.98 6.03
N ASP A 205 15.02 -6.60 5.64
CA ASP A 205 14.66 -6.80 4.23
C ASP A 205 14.35 -5.45 3.56
N LEU A 206 13.61 -4.56 4.24
CA LEU A 206 13.33 -3.22 3.74
C LEU A 206 14.60 -2.37 3.58
N ILE A 207 15.51 -2.39 4.56
CA ILE A 207 16.77 -1.64 4.50
C ILE A 207 17.58 -2.13 3.30
N ALA A 208 17.72 -3.45 3.12
CA ALA A 208 18.43 -4.01 1.97
C ALA A 208 17.78 -3.62 0.63
N GLN A 209 16.45 -3.51 0.60
CA GLN A 209 15.71 -3.04 -0.57
C GLN A 209 15.97 -1.55 -0.83
N VAL A 210 15.94 -0.71 0.20
CA VAL A 210 16.22 0.73 0.10
C VAL A 210 17.65 0.97 -0.39
N ASP A 211 18.64 0.24 0.15
CA ASP A 211 20.04 0.35 -0.26
C ASP A 211 20.20 0.06 -1.75
N ARG A 212 19.61 -1.03 -2.25
CA ARG A 212 19.58 -1.33 -3.69
C ARG A 212 18.86 -0.26 -4.50
N GLY A 213 17.77 0.27 -3.97
CA GLY A 213 17.04 1.38 -4.56
C GLY A 213 17.93 2.62 -4.71
N ILE A 214 18.72 2.95 -3.70
CA ILE A 214 19.66 4.09 -3.74
C ILE A 214 20.71 3.86 -4.82
N ASP A 215 21.28 2.66 -4.92
CA ASP A 215 22.27 2.34 -5.97
C ASP A 215 21.69 2.52 -7.38
N ILE A 216 20.48 2.00 -7.62
CA ILE A 216 19.75 2.18 -8.90
C ILE A 216 19.45 3.66 -9.16
N PHE A 217 19.05 4.41 -8.13
CA PHE A 217 18.77 5.84 -8.27
C PHE A 217 20.02 6.61 -8.68
N GLU A 218 21.14 6.42 -7.96
CA GLU A 218 22.39 7.12 -8.22
C GLU A 218 22.97 6.77 -9.61
N GLY A 219 22.90 5.49 -10.00
CA GLY A 219 23.32 5.03 -11.33
C GLY A 219 22.56 5.70 -12.47
N ARG A 220 21.24 5.88 -12.32
CA ARG A 220 20.40 6.55 -13.33
C ARG A 220 20.52 8.06 -13.33
N VAL A 221 20.63 8.66 -12.15
CA VAL A 221 20.52 10.11 -11.98
C VAL A 221 21.86 10.81 -12.14
N LEU A 222 22.97 10.13 -11.80
CA LEU A 222 24.33 10.65 -11.92
C LEU A 222 24.47 12.05 -11.30
N GLY A 223 23.88 12.24 -10.12
CA GLY A 223 23.89 13.50 -9.38
C GLY A 223 23.10 14.66 -10.01
N LYS A 224 22.19 14.43 -10.96
CA LYS A 224 21.39 15.48 -11.63
C LYS A 224 20.04 15.81 -10.97
N ALA A 225 19.61 15.00 -10.01
CA ALA A 225 18.37 15.16 -9.26
C ALA A 225 18.56 14.61 -7.84
N GLN A 226 17.62 14.91 -6.94
CA GLN A 226 17.55 14.28 -5.62
C GLN A 226 16.35 13.34 -5.56
N GLY A 227 16.51 12.22 -4.84
CA GLY A 227 15.42 11.29 -4.58
C GLY A 227 14.62 11.73 -3.35
N LEU A 228 13.31 11.84 -3.51
CA LEU A 228 12.37 11.98 -2.39
C LEU A 228 11.70 10.62 -2.18
N TRP A 229 12.11 9.89 -1.16
CA TRP A 229 11.60 8.56 -0.84
C TRP A 229 10.38 8.67 0.06
N LEU A 230 9.26 8.10 -0.37
CA LEU A 230 7.98 8.12 0.35
C LEU A 230 7.59 6.70 0.75
N PHE A 231 7.39 6.52 2.05
CA PHE A 231 6.93 5.30 2.69
C PHE A 231 5.65 5.56 3.45
N ASP A 232 4.89 4.51 3.71
CA ASP A 232 3.79 4.56 4.65
C ASP A 232 4.30 4.55 6.11
N ASN A 233 3.37 4.54 7.06
CA ASN A 233 3.66 4.52 8.49
C ASN A 233 3.56 3.11 9.10
N ALA A 234 3.78 2.05 8.32
CA ALA A 234 3.79 0.70 8.83
C ALA A 234 4.79 0.56 9.99
N PRO A 235 4.50 -0.25 11.04
CA PRO A 235 5.39 -0.40 12.19
C PRO A 235 6.81 -0.87 11.83
N SER A 236 6.96 -1.65 10.75
CA SER A 236 8.25 -2.04 10.18
C SER A 236 9.09 -0.83 9.75
N HIS A 237 8.45 0.20 9.17
CA HIS A 237 9.10 1.40 8.62
C HIS A 237 9.50 2.38 9.72
N GLN A 238 8.89 2.25 10.91
CA GLN A 238 9.15 3.08 12.08
C GLN A 238 10.11 2.44 13.09
N LYS A 239 10.73 1.30 12.74
CA LYS A 239 11.68 0.65 13.65
C LYS A 239 12.87 1.57 13.88
N ARG A 240 13.15 1.85 15.15
CA ARG A 240 14.33 2.62 15.55
C ARG A 240 15.58 1.75 15.51
N ALA A 241 16.75 2.38 15.42
CA ALA A 241 18.02 1.70 15.58
C ALA A 241 18.05 0.86 16.89
N PRO A 242 18.78 -0.27 16.92
CA PRO A 242 18.82 -1.15 18.09
C PRO A 242 19.28 -0.45 19.38
N ASP A 243 20.12 0.57 19.26
CA ASP A 243 20.66 1.41 20.32
C ASP A 243 19.90 2.74 20.49
N ALA A 244 18.78 2.93 19.80
CA ALA A 244 18.03 4.19 19.88
C ALA A 244 17.52 4.48 21.29
N ARG A 245 17.54 5.76 21.65
CA ARG A 245 17.04 6.27 22.93
C ARG A 245 15.56 5.91 23.14
N SER A 246 15.26 5.33 24.31
CA SER A 246 13.91 4.95 24.70
C SER A 246 13.68 5.21 26.18
N ALA A 247 12.75 6.12 26.50
CA ALA A 247 12.31 6.35 27.88
C ALA A 247 11.42 5.22 28.42
N ARG A 248 11.05 4.25 27.58
CA ARG A 248 10.11 3.19 27.96
C ARG A 248 10.78 2.20 28.89
N HIS A 249 10.18 1.95 30.05
CA HIS A 249 10.65 1.00 31.06
C HIS A 249 12.06 1.30 31.61
N MET A 250 12.52 2.55 31.53
CA MET A 250 13.76 2.94 32.20
C MET A 250 13.62 2.76 33.72
N PRO A 251 14.57 2.10 34.39
CA PRO A 251 14.56 2.00 35.84
C PRO A 251 14.88 3.37 36.45
N ILE A 252 14.28 3.64 37.61
CA ILE A 252 14.53 4.89 38.34
C ILE A 252 15.96 4.94 38.87
N LYS A 253 16.44 3.81 39.39
CA LYS A 253 17.76 3.65 40.01
C LYS A 253 18.79 3.03 39.06
N PRO A 254 20.10 3.15 39.37
CA PRO A 254 21.13 2.48 38.60
C PRO A 254 20.91 0.98 38.47
N TYR A 255 21.26 0.41 37.31
CA TYR A 255 21.05 -1.00 37.03
C TYR A 255 22.17 -1.57 36.13
N ALA A 256 22.82 -2.65 36.59
CA ALA A 256 24.03 -3.20 35.96
C ALA A 256 23.87 -3.61 34.50
N SER A 257 22.80 -4.33 34.18
CA SER A 257 22.58 -4.96 32.87
C SER A 257 21.34 -4.44 32.14
N TRP A 258 20.88 -3.23 32.48
CA TRP A 258 19.65 -2.71 31.88
C TRP A 258 19.92 -2.15 30.48
N THR A 259 19.17 -2.66 29.52
CA THR A 259 19.08 -2.15 28.16
C THR A 259 17.61 -2.13 27.74
N PRO A 260 17.20 -1.25 26.80
CA PRO A 260 15.78 -1.14 26.41
C PRO A 260 15.19 -2.44 25.88
N VAL A 261 16.01 -3.22 25.17
CA VAL A 261 15.72 -4.58 24.74
C VAL A 261 16.64 -5.50 25.51
N LYS A 262 16.08 -6.44 26.28
CA LYS A 262 16.87 -7.37 27.12
C LYS A 262 17.95 -8.07 26.29
N GLY A 263 19.21 -7.86 26.65
CA GLY A 263 20.37 -8.43 25.95
C GLY A 263 20.76 -7.71 24.64
N GLY A 264 20.08 -6.63 24.28
CA GLY A 264 20.45 -5.74 23.19
C GLY A 264 21.53 -4.73 23.59
N PRO A 265 21.92 -3.81 22.68
CA PRO A 265 22.97 -2.83 22.91
C PRO A 265 22.58 -1.76 23.95
N ARG A 266 23.59 -1.05 24.48
CA ARG A 266 23.41 0.16 25.28
C ARG A 266 22.77 1.25 24.41
N MET A 267 21.93 2.10 25.00
CA MET A 267 21.42 3.27 24.27
C MET A 267 22.56 4.20 23.85
N CYS A 268 22.47 4.72 22.63
CA CYS A 268 23.31 5.81 22.16
C CYS A 268 23.10 7.06 23.03
N PRO A 269 24.12 7.91 23.19
CA PRO A 269 24.05 9.04 24.08
C PRO A 269 23.04 10.10 23.61
N GLY A 270 22.58 10.88 24.57
CA GLY A 270 21.78 12.07 24.34
C GLY A 270 22.62 13.29 23.94
N THR A 271 21.92 14.35 23.55
CA THR A 271 22.50 15.68 23.35
C THR A 271 21.75 16.64 24.25
N MET A 272 22.48 17.39 25.05
CA MET A 272 22.00 18.40 25.97
C MET A 272 21.66 19.71 25.22
N PRO A 273 20.87 20.62 25.81
CA PRO A 273 20.56 21.91 25.18
C PRO A 273 21.80 22.79 24.89
N ASN A 274 22.88 22.60 25.64
CA ASN A 274 24.16 23.28 25.45
C ASN A 274 25.06 22.60 24.39
N GLY A 275 24.62 21.49 23.78
CA GLY A 275 25.37 20.72 22.79
C GLY A 275 26.21 19.57 23.38
N ASP A 276 26.32 19.46 24.71
CA ASP A 276 27.11 18.41 25.35
C ASP A 276 26.46 17.03 25.19
N ILE A 277 27.30 16.00 25.21
CA ILE A 277 26.87 14.61 25.15
C ILE A 277 26.37 14.18 26.54
N GLN A 278 25.18 13.58 26.58
CA GLN A 278 24.62 12.97 27.78
C GLN A 278 24.66 11.44 27.68
N ASP A 279 25.66 10.81 28.30
CA ASP A 279 25.69 9.35 28.42
C ASP A 279 24.63 8.85 29.41
N PHE A 280 23.93 7.79 29.04
CA PHE A 280 22.94 7.14 29.92
C PHE A 280 23.53 6.02 30.79
N TYR A 281 24.78 5.68 30.54
CA TYR A 281 25.53 4.65 31.24
C TYR A 281 26.74 5.28 31.91
N PHE A 282 27.12 4.76 33.07
CA PHE A 282 28.39 5.14 33.67
C PHE A 282 29.55 4.63 32.79
N PRO A 283 30.68 5.34 32.73
CA PRO A 283 31.86 4.86 32.02
C PRO A 283 32.35 3.55 32.62
N ASP A 284 33.02 2.72 31.82
CA ASP A 284 33.55 1.44 32.31
C ASP A 284 34.66 1.63 33.37
N SER A 285 35.20 2.85 33.51
CA SER A 285 36.12 3.26 34.58
C SER A 285 35.45 3.72 35.88
N HIS A 286 34.11 3.72 35.97
CA HIS A 286 33.41 4.22 37.15
C HIS A 286 33.71 3.37 38.40
N PRO A 287 34.05 3.97 39.55
CA PRO A 287 34.65 3.26 40.69
C PRO A 287 33.75 2.18 41.31
N THR A 288 32.43 2.34 41.26
CA THR A 288 31.47 1.44 41.93
C THR A 288 30.41 0.84 41.01
N MET A 289 30.24 1.40 39.81
CA MET A 289 29.12 1.06 38.90
C MET A 289 29.58 1.10 37.43
N PRO A 290 30.70 0.45 37.09
CA PRO A 290 31.27 0.52 35.74
C PRO A 290 30.30 -0.03 34.71
N GLY A 291 29.93 0.80 33.72
CA GLY A 291 29.04 0.39 32.63
C GLY A 291 27.57 0.20 32.99
N TRP A 292 27.17 0.50 34.23
CA TRP A 292 25.77 0.40 34.65
C TRP A 292 24.93 1.48 33.97
N PHE A 293 23.67 1.17 33.70
CA PHE A 293 22.70 2.21 33.37
C PHE A 293 22.53 3.14 34.59
N LYS A 294 22.56 4.46 34.38
CA LYS A 294 22.55 5.46 35.45
C LYS A 294 21.24 5.52 36.24
N GLY A 295 20.13 5.13 35.62
CA GLY A 295 18.79 5.32 36.19
C GLY A 295 18.23 6.72 35.86
N MET A 296 16.91 6.81 35.74
CA MET A 296 16.24 8.06 35.37
C MET A 296 16.55 9.21 36.34
N GLU A 297 16.65 8.94 37.65
CA GLU A 297 16.91 9.98 38.64
C GLU A 297 18.24 10.69 38.38
N GLN A 298 19.29 9.92 38.16
CA GLN A 298 20.63 10.47 37.89
C GLN A 298 20.66 11.21 36.54
N ILE A 299 20.06 10.62 35.49
CA ILE A 299 20.02 11.24 34.15
C ILE A 299 19.29 12.59 34.18
N ILE A 300 18.23 12.72 34.98
CA ILE A 300 17.49 13.98 35.11
C ILE A 300 18.28 15.01 35.93
N ARG A 301 19.05 14.60 36.95
CA ARG A 301 19.93 15.51 37.71
C ARG A 301 21.10 16.05 36.90
N GLU A 302 21.53 15.29 35.89
CA GLU A 302 22.58 15.71 34.94
C GLU A 302 22.05 16.64 33.85
N ARG A 303 20.73 16.79 33.73
CA ARG A 303 20.07 17.69 32.77
C ARG A 303 20.00 19.12 33.26
#